data_AF-M5JSS1-F1
#
_entry.id   AF-M5JSS1-F1
#
_cell.length_a   1.000
_cell.length_b   1.000
_cell.length_c   1.000
_cell.angle_alpha   90.00
_cell.angle_beta   90.00
_cell.angle_gamma   90.00
#
_symmetry.space_group_name_H-M   'P 1'
#
loop_
_entity.id
_entity.type
_entity.pdbx_description
1 polymer ?
#
loop_
_entity_poly.entity_id
_entity_poly.type
_entity_poly.pdbx_seq_one_letter_code
_entity_poly.pdbx_strand_id
1 'polypeptide(L)'
;MMLDVIAKIVGGKMTKAQRENANSVVIALKQYGRALGIDQPHRLAQFLPQILHESGAFKYDREVWGPTPAQKRYDTRTDLGNTPQADGDGFLFRGRTGIQITGRSNTVAFRDWCRKLMAGTAVKVPDFEKNPDAMLTDPWEGLGPLWYWDTRKLNVYADKGDIEMITKLINGGLNGYQDRLDWYTKTALVLLGYGRDDIASFQRAKGLIPDGISGPRTRAALHAALLKKTLPAAQSNDVQTAPVVEEKEVVPPEVEKKAKRQTNLWGWLTTILGGGGAGVTALLGADWKSILAFGGLAAGGLVILTIVGPQIARSIKQIREELA
;
A
#
# COMPACT_ATOMS: atom_id res chain seq x y z
N MET A 1 -10.58 -7.65 23.94
CA MET A 1 -9.93 -8.41 22.85
C MET A 1 -9.38 -7.51 21.75
N MET A 2 -10.17 -6.80 20.93
CA MET A 2 -9.60 -5.92 19.87
C MET A 2 -8.98 -4.62 20.41
N LEU A 3 -9.58 -3.99 21.42
CA LEU A 3 -9.01 -2.77 22.02
C LEU A 3 -7.65 -3.04 22.70
N ASP A 4 -7.50 -4.21 23.34
CA ASP A 4 -6.22 -4.64 23.93
C ASP A 4 -5.16 -4.89 22.86
N VAL A 5 -5.56 -5.41 21.69
CA VAL A 5 -4.67 -5.55 20.53
C VAL A 5 -4.21 -4.16 20.05
N ILE A 6 -5.12 -3.20 19.88
CA ILE A 6 -4.75 -1.82 19.52
C ILE A 6 -3.81 -1.21 20.56
N ALA A 7 -4.08 -1.39 21.86
CA ALA A 7 -3.21 -0.89 22.93
C ALA A 7 -1.80 -1.49 22.85
N LYS A 8 -1.68 -2.80 22.57
CA LYS A 8 -0.38 -3.45 22.32
C LYS A 8 0.33 -2.88 21.09
N ILE A 9 -0.42 -2.57 20.01
CA ILE A 9 0.14 -2.00 18.78
C ILE A 9 0.64 -0.58 19.00
N VAL A 10 -0.12 0.28 19.67
CA VAL A 10 0.25 1.68 19.98
C VAL A 10 1.42 1.72 20.97
N GLY A 11 1.45 0.75 21.89
CA GLY A 11 2.41 0.62 22.99
C GLY A 11 2.28 1.70 24.05
N GLY A 12 2.74 1.37 25.26
CA GLY A 12 2.53 2.22 26.43
C GLY A 12 1.05 2.30 26.85
N LYS A 13 0.75 3.25 27.75
CA LYS A 13 -0.60 3.46 28.27
C LYS A 13 -1.33 4.51 27.43
N MET A 14 -2.25 4.08 26.56
CA MET A 14 -3.16 4.99 25.85
C MET A 14 -3.93 5.86 26.85
N THR A 15 -4.10 7.15 26.53
CA THR A 15 -4.95 8.05 27.30
C THR A 15 -6.42 7.62 27.23
N LYS A 16 -7.27 8.21 28.09
CA LYS A 16 -8.73 7.97 28.05
C LYS A 16 -9.31 8.31 26.67
N ALA A 17 -8.99 9.48 26.14
CA ALA A 17 -9.46 9.92 24.82
C ALA A 17 -8.99 8.98 23.70
N GLN A 18 -7.72 8.55 23.70
CA GLN A 18 -7.25 7.58 22.71
C GLN A 18 -8.01 6.26 22.77
N ARG A 19 -8.35 5.79 23.98
CA ARG A 19 -9.12 4.56 24.16
C ARG A 19 -10.56 4.72 23.67
N GLU A 20 -11.18 5.87 23.91
CA GLU A 20 -12.53 6.18 23.43
C GLU A 20 -12.56 6.19 21.89
N ASN A 21 -11.69 6.98 21.24
CA ASN A 21 -11.59 7.05 19.78
C ASN A 21 -11.28 5.68 19.14
N ALA A 22 -10.37 4.90 19.75
CA ALA A 22 -10.07 3.55 19.27
C ALA A 22 -11.26 2.60 19.46
N ASN A 23 -12.01 2.76 20.55
CA ASN A 23 -13.17 1.93 20.84
C ASN A 23 -14.30 2.16 19.83
N SER A 24 -14.47 3.38 19.32
CA SER A 24 -15.41 3.69 18.24
C SER A 24 -15.14 2.79 17.01
N VAL A 25 -13.88 2.70 16.57
CA VAL A 25 -13.48 1.80 15.46
C VAL A 25 -13.68 0.32 15.80
N VAL A 26 -13.40 -0.07 17.05
CA VAL A 26 -13.64 -1.45 17.51
C VAL A 26 -15.12 -1.83 17.47
N ILE A 27 -16.01 -0.93 17.88
CA ILE A 27 -17.46 -1.13 17.82
C ILE A 27 -17.90 -1.33 16.37
N ALA A 28 -17.44 -0.45 15.46
CA ALA A 28 -17.77 -0.54 14.04
C ALA A 28 -17.23 -1.82 13.39
N LEU A 29 -15.97 -2.21 13.67
CA LEU A 29 -15.39 -3.46 13.17
C LEU A 29 -16.13 -4.70 13.69
N LYS A 30 -16.54 -4.72 14.96
CA LYS A 30 -17.31 -5.85 15.51
C LYS A 30 -18.66 -6.01 14.82
N GLN A 31 -19.33 -4.90 14.54
CA GLN A 31 -20.67 -4.91 13.97
C GLN A 31 -20.65 -5.17 12.45
N TYR A 32 -19.73 -4.54 11.71
CA TYR A 32 -19.76 -4.51 10.24
C TYR A 32 -18.52 -5.10 9.58
N GLY A 33 -17.43 -5.31 10.32
CA GLY A 33 -16.14 -5.75 9.78
C GLY A 33 -16.25 -7.06 9.01
N ARG A 34 -17.04 -8.03 9.49
CA ARG A 34 -17.27 -9.30 8.81
C ARG A 34 -18.03 -9.12 7.49
N ALA A 35 -19.11 -8.34 7.50
CA ALA A 35 -19.93 -8.09 6.31
C ALA A 35 -19.14 -7.35 5.21
N LEU A 36 -18.21 -6.47 5.62
CA LEU A 36 -17.29 -5.77 4.73
C LEU A 36 -16.00 -6.56 4.43
N GLY A 37 -15.81 -7.71 5.06
CA GLY A 37 -14.62 -8.56 4.93
C GLY A 37 -13.32 -7.96 5.49
N ILE A 38 -13.38 -6.92 6.32
CA ILE A 38 -12.21 -6.20 6.86
C ILE A 38 -11.60 -6.95 8.05
N ASP A 39 -12.40 -7.75 8.76
CA ASP A 39 -12.04 -8.40 10.03
C ASP A 39 -11.01 -9.54 9.92
N GLN A 40 -10.55 -9.86 8.71
CA GLN A 40 -9.52 -10.87 8.49
C GLN A 40 -8.14 -10.36 8.94
N PRO A 41 -7.28 -11.20 9.53
CA PRO A 41 -6.01 -10.75 10.10
C PRO A 41 -5.10 -10.01 9.11
N HIS A 42 -4.99 -10.48 7.87
CA HIS A 42 -4.16 -9.83 6.84
C HIS A 42 -4.73 -8.48 6.40
N ARG A 43 -6.06 -8.33 6.38
CA ARG A 43 -6.72 -7.06 6.05
C ARG A 43 -6.68 -6.08 7.22
N LEU A 44 -6.92 -6.53 8.45
CA LEU A 44 -6.74 -5.72 9.66
C LEU A 44 -5.30 -5.19 9.78
N ALA A 45 -4.31 -6.02 9.42
CA ALA A 45 -2.91 -5.61 9.40
C ALA A 45 -2.61 -4.48 8.41
N GLN A 46 -3.46 -4.29 7.40
CA GLN A 46 -3.34 -3.21 6.41
C GLN A 46 -4.26 -2.02 6.72
N PHE A 47 -5.41 -2.27 7.33
CA PHE A 47 -6.42 -1.29 7.71
C PHE A 47 -5.98 -0.44 8.92
N LEU A 48 -5.55 -1.08 10.01
CA LEU A 48 -5.19 -0.38 11.25
C LEU A 48 -4.02 0.61 11.08
N PRO A 49 -2.94 0.31 10.33
CA PRO A 49 -1.85 1.25 10.12
C PRO A 49 -2.27 2.59 9.52
N GLN A 50 -3.26 2.57 8.64
CA GLN A 50 -3.77 3.77 8.01
C GLN A 50 -4.43 4.67 9.06
N ILE A 51 -5.29 4.09 9.90
CA ILE A 51 -6.00 4.82 10.95
C ILE A 51 -5.05 5.30 12.03
N LEU A 52 -4.10 4.46 12.43
CA LEU A 52 -3.06 4.81 13.38
C LEU A 52 -2.24 6.01 12.88
N HIS A 53 -1.95 6.06 11.58
CA HIS A 53 -1.28 7.21 10.98
C HIS A 53 -2.19 8.46 10.97
N GLU A 54 -3.37 8.38 10.35
CA GLU A 54 -4.27 9.54 10.15
C GLU A 54 -4.75 10.20 11.46
N SER A 55 -4.92 9.40 12.51
CA SER A 55 -5.41 9.85 13.82
C SER A 55 -4.30 10.15 14.83
N GLY A 56 -3.02 9.98 14.46
CA GLY A 56 -1.90 10.09 15.39
C GLY A 56 -2.00 9.09 16.55
N ALA A 57 -2.18 7.81 16.22
CA ALA A 57 -2.45 6.71 17.14
C ALA A 57 -3.68 6.96 18.03
N PHE A 58 -4.81 7.30 17.39
CA PHE A 58 -6.10 7.61 18.01
C PHE A 58 -6.10 8.85 18.90
N LYS A 59 -5.06 9.70 18.84
CA LYS A 59 -4.99 10.94 19.62
C LYS A 59 -6.03 11.97 19.14
N TYR A 60 -6.37 11.94 17.86
CA TYR A 60 -7.26 12.90 17.22
C TYR A 60 -8.40 12.17 16.49
N ASP A 61 -9.63 12.57 16.76
CA ASP A 61 -10.86 12.18 16.05
C ASP A 61 -11.34 13.29 15.11
N ARG A 62 -10.69 14.45 15.15
CA ARG A 62 -10.99 15.64 14.36
C ARG A 62 -9.73 16.43 14.09
N GLU A 63 -9.75 17.19 13.02
CA GLU A 63 -8.66 18.10 12.69
C GLU A 63 -8.48 19.13 13.81
N VAL A 64 -7.23 19.31 14.26
CA VAL A 64 -6.87 20.41 15.17
C VAL A 64 -7.00 21.71 14.38
N TRP A 65 -8.05 22.47 14.66
CA TRP A 65 -8.33 23.69 13.94
C TRP A 65 -7.83 24.91 14.70
N GLY A 66 -6.99 25.71 14.03
CA GLY A 66 -6.53 27.01 14.50
C GLY A 66 -6.07 27.76 13.26
N PRO A 67 -6.85 28.72 12.75
CA PRO A 67 -6.90 29.05 11.32
C PRO A 67 -5.53 29.34 10.74
N THR A 68 -4.93 28.33 10.09
CA THR A 68 -3.69 28.47 9.35
C THR A 68 -3.96 28.99 7.94
N PRO A 69 -2.96 29.56 7.23
CA PRO A 69 -3.12 29.89 5.82
C PRO A 69 -3.55 28.71 4.95
N ALA A 70 -3.24 27.47 5.34
CA ALA A 70 -3.71 26.26 4.66
C ALA A 70 -5.18 25.96 4.95
N GLN A 71 -5.58 26.00 6.22
CA GLN A 71 -6.97 25.75 6.64
C GLN A 71 -7.94 26.77 6.07
N LYS A 72 -7.54 28.04 5.97
CA LYS A 72 -8.34 29.10 5.32
C LYS A 72 -8.65 28.78 3.86
N ARG A 73 -7.79 28.04 3.16
CA ARG A 73 -8.05 27.65 1.76
C ARG A 73 -9.13 26.60 1.64
N TYR A 74 -9.46 25.84 2.70
CA TYR A 74 -10.51 24.84 2.61
C TYR A 74 -11.88 25.45 2.38
N ASP A 75 -12.12 26.68 2.82
CA ASP A 75 -13.42 27.35 2.70
C ASP A 75 -13.96 27.34 1.27
N THR A 76 -13.08 27.55 0.29
CA THR A 76 -13.45 27.68 -1.12
C THR A 76 -13.02 26.48 -1.99
N ARG A 77 -12.71 25.32 -1.37
CA ARG A 77 -12.35 24.09 -2.09
C ARG A 77 -13.60 23.43 -2.70
N THR A 78 -14.00 23.90 -3.87
CA THR A 78 -15.16 23.38 -4.61
C THR A 78 -14.99 21.92 -5.06
N ASP A 79 -13.75 21.44 -5.24
CA ASP A 79 -13.46 20.03 -5.49
C ASP A 79 -13.80 19.12 -4.29
N LEU A 80 -13.88 19.69 -3.08
CA LEU A 80 -14.36 19.02 -1.87
C LEU A 80 -15.84 19.26 -1.61
N GLY A 81 -16.54 19.96 -2.52
CA GLY A 81 -17.95 20.33 -2.41
C GLY A 81 -18.23 21.59 -1.60
N ASN A 82 -17.20 22.27 -1.08
CA ASN A 82 -17.40 23.51 -0.34
C ASN A 82 -17.85 24.64 -1.28
N THR A 83 -18.55 25.64 -0.77
CA THR A 83 -19.02 26.75 -1.61
C THR A 83 -17.85 27.56 -2.17
N PRO A 84 -18.00 28.25 -3.32
CA PRO A 84 -16.94 29.13 -3.82
C PRO A 84 -16.77 30.43 -2.99
N GLN A 85 -17.67 30.68 -2.02
CA GLN A 85 -17.61 31.81 -1.12
C GLN A 85 -16.92 31.41 0.19
N ALA A 86 -16.25 32.37 0.84
CA ALA A 86 -15.67 32.14 2.16
C ALA A 86 -16.76 32.29 3.25
N ASP A 87 -17.62 31.28 3.37
CA ASP A 87 -18.79 31.26 4.27
C ASP A 87 -18.61 30.39 5.53
N GLY A 88 -17.42 29.81 5.73
CA GLY A 88 -17.10 28.94 6.86
C GLY A 88 -17.19 27.44 6.58
N ASP A 89 -17.51 27.01 5.35
CA ASP A 89 -17.52 25.60 4.92
C ASP A 89 -16.22 24.84 5.26
N GLY A 90 -15.07 25.50 5.20
CA GLY A 90 -13.78 24.92 5.51
C GLY A 90 -13.71 24.45 6.96
N PHE A 91 -14.15 25.28 7.91
CA PHE A 91 -14.22 24.90 9.31
C PHE A 91 -15.39 23.95 9.59
N LEU A 92 -16.54 24.19 8.97
CA LEU A 92 -17.74 23.38 9.16
C LEU A 92 -17.48 21.94 8.74
N PHE A 93 -16.84 21.71 7.59
CA PHE A 93 -16.51 20.40 7.03
C PHE A 93 -15.03 20.00 7.21
N ARG A 94 -14.35 20.53 8.23
CA ARG A 94 -13.01 20.09 8.63
C ARG A 94 -12.95 18.58 8.92
N GLY A 95 -11.74 18.02 8.91
CA GLY A 95 -11.52 16.58 9.10
C GLY A 95 -12.17 16.01 10.36
N ARG A 96 -12.88 14.88 10.23
CA ARG A 96 -13.52 14.13 11.33
C ARG A 96 -13.31 12.62 11.20
N THR A 97 -13.54 11.91 12.29
CA THR A 97 -13.28 10.47 12.47
C THR A 97 -11.79 10.11 12.37
N GLY A 98 -11.45 8.85 12.66
CA GLY A 98 -10.08 8.35 12.59
C GLY A 98 -9.43 8.33 11.19
N ILE A 99 -10.15 8.69 10.12
CA ILE A 99 -9.64 8.77 8.73
C ILE A 99 -9.73 10.18 8.13
N GLN A 100 -10.04 11.21 8.93
CA GLN A 100 -10.14 12.61 8.51
C GLN A 100 -11.05 12.86 7.30
N ILE A 101 -12.33 12.48 7.40
CA ILE A 101 -13.36 12.83 6.41
C ILE A 101 -13.46 14.36 6.33
N THR A 102 -13.09 14.91 5.18
CA THR A 102 -12.90 16.37 4.98
C THR A 102 -13.68 16.84 3.75
N GLY A 103 -14.38 17.98 3.88
CA GLY A 103 -15.18 18.58 2.82
C GLY A 103 -16.66 18.17 2.82
N ARG A 104 -17.51 19.05 2.29
CA ARG A 104 -18.96 18.86 2.21
C ARG A 104 -19.34 17.61 1.43
N SER A 105 -18.76 17.40 0.25
CA SER A 105 -19.06 16.24 -0.61
C SER A 105 -18.77 14.91 0.09
N ASN A 106 -17.63 14.81 0.77
CA ASN A 106 -17.26 13.60 1.50
C ASN A 106 -18.16 13.37 2.72
N THR A 107 -18.54 14.43 3.43
CA THR A 107 -19.48 14.38 4.57
C THR A 107 -20.85 13.86 4.12
N VAL A 108 -21.36 14.35 3.00
CA VAL A 108 -22.61 13.90 2.37
C VAL A 108 -22.51 12.44 1.91
N ALA A 109 -21.44 12.07 1.22
CA ALA A 109 -21.24 10.71 0.74
C ALA A 109 -21.14 9.70 1.88
N PHE A 110 -20.51 10.07 3.01
CA PHE A 110 -20.45 9.23 4.20
C PHE A 110 -21.82 9.05 4.84
N ARG A 111 -22.61 10.13 4.97
CA ARG A 111 -24.00 10.08 5.46
C ARG A 111 -24.84 9.08 4.64
N ASP A 112 -24.77 9.19 3.33
CA ASP A 112 -25.60 8.40 2.44
C ASP A 112 -25.15 6.93 2.40
N TRP A 113 -23.84 6.67 2.52
CA TRP A 113 -23.34 5.31 2.73
C TRP A 113 -23.83 4.72 4.06
N CYS A 114 -23.80 5.46 5.16
CA CYS A 114 -24.36 5.01 6.44
C CYS A 114 -25.86 4.70 6.34
N ARG A 115 -26.63 5.53 5.64
CA ARG A 115 -28.07 5.31 5.40
C ARG A 115 -28.30 4.02 4.60
N LYS A 116 -27.48 3.77 3.59
CA LYS A 116 -27.54 2.54 2.80
C LYS A 116 -27.15 1.30 3.62
N LEU A 117 -26.08 1.39 4.40
CA LEU A 117 -25.61 0.31 5.27
C LEU A 117 -26.68 -0.11 6.30
N MET A 118 -27.46 0.86 6.78
CA MET A 118 -28.49 0.67 7.81
C MET A 118 -29.91 0.62 7.25
N ALA A 119 -30.07 0.52 5.93
CA ALA A 119 -31.37 0.43 5.29
C ALA A 119 -32.14 -0.80 5.81
N GLY A 120 -33.39 -0.59 6.22
CA GLY A 120 -34.23 -1.63 6.82
C GLY A 120 -34.02 -1.84 8.32
N THR A 121 -33.18 -1.04 8.99
CA THR A 121 -33.07 -1.02 10.46
C THR A 121 -33.84 0.16 11.07
N ALA A 122 -34.06 0.12 12.38
CA ALA A 122 -34.66 1.25 13.11
C ALA A 122 -33.66 2.41 13.34
N VAL A 123 -32.39 2.26 12.96
CA VAL A 123 -31.34 3.25 13.24
C VAL A 123 -31.49 4.44 12.28
N LYS A 124 -31.67 5.63 12.85
CA LYS A 124 -31.72 6.89 12.10
C LYS A 124 -30.34 7.51 12.00
N VAL A 125 -29.81 7.61 10.78
CA VAL A 125 -28.54 8.28 10.51
C VAL A 125 -28.74 9.80 10.58
N PRO A 126 -27.98 10.53 11.43
CA PRO A 126 -28.05 11.98 11.50
C PRO A 126 -27.73 12.65 10.16
N ASP A 127 -28.24 13.85 9.95
CA ASP A 127 -27.88 14.63 8.77
C ASP A 127 -26.51 15.29 8.97
N PHE A 128 -25.45 14.57 8.60
CA PHE A 128 -24.08 15.05 8.76
C PHE A 128 -23.77 16.30 7.94
N GLU A 129 -24.54 16.61 6.91
CA GLU A 129 -24.34 17.87 6.17
C GLU A 129 -24.76 19.08 7.01
N LYS A 130 -25.86 18.95 7.75
CA LYS A 130 -26.35 20.01 8.65
C LYS A 130 -25.58 20.08 9.96
N ASN A 131 -25.18 18.92 10.50
CA ASN A 131 -24.39 18.82 11.72
C ASN A 131 -23.24 17.81 11.56
N PRO A 132 -22.11 18.22 10.95
CA PRO A 132 -20.98 17.31 10.71
C PRO A 132 -20.35 16.74 11.99
N ASP A 133 -20.43 17.45 13.13
CA ASP A 133 -19.91 16.96 14.41
C ASP A 133 -20.67 15.72 14.92
N ALA A 134 -21.88 15.43 14.40
CA ALA A 134 -22.57 14.18 14.70
C ALA A 134 -21.75 12.94 14.26
N MET A 135 -20.82 13.08 13.31
CA MET A 135 -19.89 12.01 12.92
C MET A 135 -18.91 11.62 14.03
N LEU A 136 -18.80 12.39 15.11
CA LEU A 136 -17.88 12.17 16.24
C LEU A 136 -18.58 11.46 17.41
N THR A 137 -19.72 10.81 17.12
CA THR A 137 -20.45 10.00 18.08
C THR A 137 -20.60 8.58 17.55
N ASP A 138 -20.69 7.59 18.44
CA ASP A 138 -20.87 6.21 18.04
C ASP A 138 -22.28 5.93 17.48
N PRO A 139 -22.40 5.07 16.46
CA PRO A 139 -21.34 4.29 15.81
C PRO A 139 -20.64 5.03 14.65
N TRP A 140 -20.99 6.29 14.38
CA TRP A 140 -20.57 7.03 13.18
C TRP A 140 -19.07 7.27 13.13
N GLU A 141 -18.46 7.59 14.27
CA GLU A 141 -17.02 7.87 14.34
C GLU A 141 -16.20 6.64 13.90
N GLY A 142 -16.59 5.46 14.38
CA GLY A 142 -15.97 4.20 13.99
C GLY A 142 -16.24 3.78 12.56
N LEU A 143 -17.39 4.20 12.00
CA LEU A 143 -17.79 3.86 10.63
C LEU A 143 -17.03 4.65 9.57
N GLY A 144 -16.48 5.83 9.89
CA GLY A 144 -15.73 6.65 8.94
C GLY A 144 -14.58 5.89 8.24
N PRO A 145 -13.67 5.25 8.98
CA PRO A 145 -12.65 4.39 8.40
C PRO A 145 -13.19 3.23 7.55
N LEU A 146 -14.31 2.61 7.97
CA LEU A 146 -14.92 1.48 7.23
C LEU A 146 -15.52 1.95 5.91
N TRP A 147 -16.19 3.10 5.89
CA TRP A 147 -16.70 3.74 4.69
C TRP A 147 -15.60 4.00 3.68
N TYR A 148 -14.50 4.61 4.13
CA TYR A 148 -13.39 4.96 3.26
C TYR A 148 -12.77 3.70 2.63
N TRP A 149 -12.64 2.63 3.43
CA TRP A 149 -12.12 1.34 3.00
C TRP A 149 -13.03 0.62 1.99
N ASP A 150 -14.33 0.52 2.28
CA ASP A 150 -15.30 -0.17 1.42
C ASP A 150 -15.50 0.57 0.09
N THR A 151 -15.69 1.89 0.13
CA THR A 151 -15.98 2.68 -1.08
C THR A 151 -14.84 2.69 -2.08
N ARG A 152 -13.58 2.55 -1.61
CA ARG A 152 -12.38 2.43 -2.45
C ARG A 152 -11.94 1.01 -2.72
N LYS A 153 -12.72 0.01 -2.26
CA LYS A 153 -12.49 -1.42 -2.50
C LYS A 153 -11.09 -1.88 -2.07
N LEU A 154 -10.62 -1.39 -0.93
CA LEU A 154 -9.22 -1.58 -0.50
C LEU A 154 -8.87 -3.03 -0.11
N ASN A 155 -9.86 -3.89 0.11
CA ASN A 155 -9.66 -5.32 0.36
C ASN A 155 -8.78 -5.99 -0.71
N VAL A 156 -8.92 -5.62 -1.99
CA VAL A 156 -8.17 -6.26 -3.09
C VAL A 156 -6.67 -5.99 -3.01
N TYR A 157 -6.27 -4.82 -2.50
CA TYR A 157 -4.87 -4.46 -2.29
C TYR A 157 -4.35 -5.06 -0.98
N ALA A 158 -5.20 -5.09 0.05
CA ALA A 158 -4.84 -5.71 1.32
C ALA A 158 -4.61 -7.22 1.18
N ASP A 159 -5.38 -7.91 0.32
CA ASP A 159 -5.18 -9.32 -0.01
C ASP A 159 -3.79 -9.59 -0.61
N LYS A 160 -3.27 -8.63 -1.38
CA LYS A 160 -1.94 -8.70 -2.02
C LYS A 160 -0.80 -8.22 -1.12
N GLY A 161 -1.13 -7.67 0.05
CA GLY A 161 -0.15 -7.03 0.94
C GLY A 161 0.33 -5.67 0.44
N ASP A 162 -0.42 -5.04 -0.47
CA ASP A 162 -0.04 -3.82 -1.20
C ASP A 162 -0.41 -2.55 -0.42
N ILE A 163 0.34 -2.32 0.66
CA ILE A 163 0.20 -1.13 1.49
C ILE A 163 0.53 0.17 0.75
N GLU A 164 1.33 0.10 -0.31
CA GLU A 164 1.66 1.24 -1.15
C GLU A 164 0.42 1.76 -1.88
N MET A 165 -0.30 0.88 -2.57
CA MET A 165 -1.53 1.25 -3.26
C MET A 165 -2.63 1.70 -2.29
N ILE A 166 -2.74 1.05 -1.13
CA ILE A 166 -3.66 1.50 -0.07
C ILE A 166 -3.32 2.93 0.36
N THR A 167 -2.04 3.22 0.58
CA THR A 167 -1.58 4.56 0.99
C THR A 167 -1.88 5.61 -0.08
N LYS A 168 -1.61 5.30 -1.36
CA LYS A 168 -1.93 6.19 -2.49
C LYS A 168 -3.43 6.49 -2.58
N LEU A 169 -4.28 5.48 -2.39
CA LEU A 169 -5.73 5.64 -2.48
C LEU A 169 -6.34 6.40 -1.27
N ILE A 170 -5.67 6.38 -0.12
CA ILE A 170 -6.10 7.11 1.08
C ILE A 170 -5.58 8.54 1.09
N ASN A 171 -4.29 8.74 0.80
CA ASN A 171 -3.64 10.03 0.95
C ASN A 171 -3.54 10.83 -0.37
N GLY A 172 -3.80 10.19 -1.51
CA GLY A 172 -3.53 10.78 -2.84
C GLY A 172 -2.05 10.74 -3.23
N GLY A 173 -1.22 10.00 -2.49
CA GLY A 173 0.23 9.94 -2.67
C GLY A 173 0.90 9.07 -1.61
N LEU A 174 2.20 9.24 -1.40
CA LEU A 174 2.99 8.47 -0.42
C LEU A 174 3.36 9.26 0.84
N ASN A 175 2.63 10.34 1.17
CA ASN A 175 2.91 11.07 2.40
C ASN A 175 2.64 10.17 3.61
N GLY A 176 3.62 10.11 4.52
CA GLY A 176 3.56 9.25 5.70
C GLY A 176 3.74 7.75 5.41
N TYR A 177 4.15 7.35 4.20
CA TYR A 177 4.25 5.94 3.82
C TYR A 177 5.16 5.13 4.75
N GLN A 178 6.33 5.67 5.13
CA GLN A 178 7.24 4.98 6.04
C GLN A 178 6.61 4.74 7.43
N ASP A 179 5.91 5.72 7.99
CA ASP A 179 5.22 5.55 9.27
C ASP A 179 4.11 4.49 9.18
N ARG A 180 3.39 4.43 8.05
CA ARG A 180 2.40 3.37 7.78
C ARG A 180 3.05 1.98 7.69
N LEU A 181 4.26 1.85 7.13
CA LEU A 181 5.02 0.60 7.11
C LEU A 181 5.46 0.18 8.52
N ASP A 182 5.85 1.13 9.35
CA ASP A 182 6.23 0.87 10.74
C ASP A 182 5.01 0.41 11.55
N TRP A 183 3.86 1.07 11.38
CA TRP A 183 2.60 0.63 11.97
C TRP A 183 2.13 -0.72 11.45
N TYR A 184 2.31 -1.00 10.15
CA TYR A 184 2.03 -2.31 9.56
C TYR A 184 2.84 -3.40 10.24
N THR A 185 4.14 -3.18 10.39
CA THR A 185 5.05 -4.15 11.02
C THR A 185 4.61 -4.44 12.45
N LYS A 186 4.36 -3.39 13.25
CA LYS A 186 3.88 -3.51 14.64
C LYS A 186 2.55 -4.25 14.73
N THR A 187 1.63 -3.91 13.83
CA THR A 187 0.30 -4.53 13.75
C THR A 187 0.41 -6.01 13.41
N ALA A 188 1.15 -6.35 12.36
CA ALA A 188 1.35 -7.72 11.93
C ALA A 188 1.99 -8.59 13.02
N LEU A 189 3.04 -8.08 13.69
CA LEU A 189 3.70 -8.79 14.80
C LEU A 189 2.73 -9.08 15.95
N VAL A 190 1.97 -8.08 16.41
CA VAL A 190 1.00 -8.25 17.50
C VAL A 190 -0.11 -9.24 17.11
N LEU A 191 -0.64 -9.16 15.89
CA LEU A 191 -1.65 -10.11 15.39
C LEU A 191 -1.12 -11.54 15.24
N LEU A 192 0.19 -11.68 15.02
CA LEU A 192 0.88 -12.98 14.97
C LEU A 192 1.29 -13.50 16.36
N GLY A 193 1.11 -12.71 17.42
CA GLY A 193 1.41 -13.08 18.81
C GLY A 193 2.82 -12.70 19.28
N TYR A 194 3.55 -11.92 18.50
CA TYR A 194 4.87 -11.38 18.87
C TYR A 194 4.74 -10.06 19.64
N GLY A 195 5.83 -9.64 20.28
CA GLY A 195 5.96 -8.25 20.75
C GLY A 195 5.93 -7.27 19.58
N ARG A 196 5.37 -6.06 19.79
CA ARG A 196 5.16 -5.08 18.71
C ARG A 196 6.44 -4.68 17.96
N ASP A 197 7.61 -4.77 18.62
CA ASP A 197 8.92 -4.40 18.06
C ASP A 197 9.84 -5.64 17.91
N ASP A 198 9.32 -6.86 18.10
CA ASP A 198 10.10 -8.11 18.13
C ASP A 198 10.35 -8.70 16.73
N ILE A 199 10.88 -7.86 15.83
CA ILE A 199 11.14 -8.20 14.42
C ILE A 199 12.16 -9.32 14.30
N ALA A 200 13.26 -9.26 15.06
CA ALA A 200 14.35 -10.24 14.99
C ALA A 200 13.90 -11.65 15.38
N SER A 201 13.00 -11.80 16.35
CA SER A 201 12.47 -13.12 16.70
C SER A 201 11.52 -13.67 15.64
N PHE A 202 10.70 -12.81 15.03
CA PHE A 202 9.89 -13.21 13.88
C PHE A 202 10.78 -13.65 12.70
N GLN A 203 11.83 -12.89 12.39
CA GLN A 203 12.79 -13.21 11.33
C GLN A 203 13.46 -14.57 11.57
N ARG A 204 13.99 -14.83 12.78
CA ARG A 204 14.54 -16.14 13.17
C ARG A 204 13.54 -17.27 12.94
N ALA A 205 12.30 -17.08 13.40
CA ALA A 205 11.24 -18.08 13.25
C ALA A 205 10.82 -18.33 11.79
N LYS A 206 11.15 -17.43 10.86
CA LYS A 206 10.90 -17.57 9.41
C LYS A 206 12.15 -17.89 8.61
N GLY A 207 13.31 -18.10 9.25
CA GLY A 207 14.57 -18.37 8.55
C GLY A 207 15.09 -17.17 7.74
N LEU A 208 14.71 -15.94 8.12
CA LEU A 208 15.24 -14.71 7.56
C LEU A 208 16.48 -14.26 8.36
N ILE A 209 17.29 -13.37 7.77
CA ILE A 209 18.37 -12.70 8.49
C ILE A 209 17.74 -11.89 9.64
N PRO A 210 18.12 -12.13 10.91
CA PRO A 210 17.50 -11.47 12.06
C PRO A 210 18.14 -10.11 12.35
N ASP A 211 18.13 -9.23 11.35
CA ASP A 211 18.69 -7.88 11.42
C ASP A 211 17.80 -6.88 12.19
N GLY A 212 16.58 -7.28 12.57
CA GLY A 212 15.62 -6.42 13.24
C GLY A 212 14.98 -5.37 12.32
N ILE A 213 15.24 -5.45 11.01
CA ILE A 213 14.74 -4.49 10.02
C ILE A 213 13.56 -5.11 9.27
N SER A 214 12.44 -4.38 9.25
CA SER A 214 11.26 -4.78 8.49
C SER A 214 11.41 -4.41 7.01
N GLY A 215 12.36 -5.04 6.31
CA GLY A 215 12.54 -4.90 4.87
C GLY A 215 11.45 -5.60 4.04
N PRO A 216 11.48 -5.49 2.69
CA PRO A 216 10.48 -6.11 1.81
C PRO A 216 10.27 -7.61 2.07
N ARG A 217 11.35 -8.38 2.30
CA ARG A 217 11.30 -9.81 2.61
C ARG A 217 10.62 -10.09 3.95
N THR A 218 10.92 -9.29 4.99
CA THR A 218 10.27 -9.39 6.30
C THR A 218 8.77 -9.10 6.19
N ARG A 219 8.38 -8.02 5.48
CA ARG A 219 6.98 -7.65 5.28
C ARG A 219 6.21 -8.69 4.45
N ALA A 220 6.82 -9.26 3.41
CA ALA A 220 6.23 -10.35 2.64
C ALA A 220 5.99 -11.60 3.53
N ALA A 221 6.96 -11.94 4.39
CA ALA A 221 6.82 -13.05 5.33
C ALA A 221 5.74 -12.79 6.40
N LEU A 222 5.62 -11.56 6.90
CA LEU A 222 4.55 -11.13 7.81
C LEU A 222 3.17 -11.31 7.15
N HIS A 223 3.01 -10.81 5.92
CA HIS A 223 1.78 -10.97 5.14
C HIS A 223 1.41 -12.43 4.93
N ALA A 224 2.37 -13.25 4.48
CA ALA A 224 2.16 -14.68 4.28
C ALA A 224 1.76 -15.41 5.57
N ALA A 225 2.32 -15.02 6.72
CA ALA A 225 1.95 -15.58 8.02
C ALA A 225 0.52 -15.18 8.45
N LEU A 226 0.10 -13.95 8.14
CA LEU A 226 -1.27 -13.47 8.41
C LEU A 226 -2.30 -14.15 7.50
N LEU A 227 -1.97 -14.37 6.23
CA LEU A 227 -2.82 -15.14 5.30
C LEU A 227 -3.11 -16.55 5.81
N LYS A 228 -2.13 -17.21 6.44
CA LYS A 228 -2.34 -18.53 7.09
C LYS A 228 -3.30 -18.50 8.27
N LYS A 229 -3.56 -17.34 8.87
CA LYS A 229 -4.56 -17.14 9.93
C LYS A 229 -5.93 -16.68 9.39
N THR A 230 -6.02 -16.40 8.10
CA THR A 230 -7.24 -15.92 7.44
C THR A 230 -8.16 -17.10 7.16
N LEU A 231 -9.47 -16.90 7.32
CA LEU A 231 -10.45 -17.93 7.02
C LEU A 231 -10.45 -18.26 5.51
N PRO A 232 -10.42 -19.53 5.08
CA PRO A 232 -10.32 -19.90 3.66
C PRO A 232 -11.45 -19.30 2.79
N ALA A 233 -12.67 -19.24 3.30
CA ALA A 233 -13.82 -18.64 2.59
C ALA A 233 -13.71 -17.12 2.37
N ALA A 234 -12.75 -16.46 3.03
CA ALA A 234 -12.51 -15.02 2.91
C ALA A 234 -11.22 -14.68 2.12
N GLN A 235 -10.47 -15.69 1.69
CA GLN A 235 -9.34 -15.52 0.77
C GLN A 235 -9.92 -15.25 -0.63
N SER A 236 -9.60 -14.11 -1.23
CA SER A 236 -10.00 -13.83 -2.61
C SER A 236 -9.24 -14.76 -3.57
N ASN A 237 -9.79 -14.97 -4.77
CA ASN A 237 -9.08 -15.70 -5.83
C ASN A 237 -7.79 -14.98 -6.29
N ASP A 238 -7.60 -13.72 -5.87
CA ASP A 238 -6.49 -12.84 -6.24
C ASP A 238 -5.37 -12.75 -5.19
N VAL A 239 -5.32 -13.68 -4.22
CA VAL A 239 -4.25 -13.74 -3.20
C VAL A 239 -2.92 -14.11 -3.86
N GLN A 240 -2.19 -13.09 -4.30
CA GLN A 240 -0.79 -13.18 -4.67
C GLN A 240 -0.03 -12.17 -3.80
N THR A 241 1.00 -12.62 -3.09
CA THR A 241 1.95 -11.71 -2.44
C THR A 241 2.50 -10.78 -3.52
N ALA A 242 2.45 -9.46 -3.29
CA ALA A 242 3.08 -8.50 -4.19
C ALA A 242 4.52 -8.97 -4.52
N PRO A 243 4.93 -8.98 -5.80
CA PRO A 243 6.25 -9.47 -6.17
C PRO A 243 7.29 -8.64 -5.43
N VAL A 244 8.13 -9.31 -4.65
CA VAL A 244 9.34 -8.70 -4.12
C VAL A 244 10.13 -8.30 -5.36
N VAL A 245 10.30 -6.99 -5.58
CA VAL A 245 11.26 -6.50 -6.57
C VAL A 245 12.61 -7.06 -6.12
N GLU A 246 13.11 -8.07 -6.82
CA GLU A 246 14.49 -8.51 -6.64
C GLU A 246 15.37 -7.29 -6.90
N GLU A 247 16.10 -6.85 -5.88
CA GLU A 247 17.22 -5.94 -6.07
C GLU A 247 18.17 -6.65 -7.04
N LYS A 248 18.16 -6.22 -8.31
CA LYS A 248 19.18 -6.64 -9.28
C LYS A 248 20.53 -6.31 -8.66
N GLU A 249 21.37 -7.33 -8.50
CA GLU A 249 22.74 -7.16 -8.03
C GLU A 249 23.42 -6.06 -8.85
N VAL A 250 23.87 -5.01 -8.16
CA VAL A 250 24.56 -3.88 -8.78
C VAL A 250 25.92 -4.39 -9.24
N VAL A 251 26.03 -4.63 -10.54
CA VAL A 251 27.27 -5.01 -11.21
C VAL A 251 28.34 -3.94 -10.90
N PRO A 252 29.55 -4.31 -10.42
CA PRO A 252 30.60 -3.36 -10.07
C PRO A 252 30.97 -2.43 -11.25
N PRO A 253 31.26 -1.13 -11.00
CA PRO A 253 31.48 -0.13 -12.04
C PRO A 253 32.65 -0.43 -13.00
N GLU A 254 33.56 -1.33 -12.62
CA GLU A 254 34.64 -1.79 -13.50
C GLU A 254 34.15 -2.71 -14.64
N VAL A 255 33.09 -3.49 -14.39
CA VAL A 255 32.47 -4.38 -15.38
C VAL A 255 31.70 -3.55 -16.43
N GLU A 256 31.07 -2.44 -16.01
CA GLU A 256 30.42 -1.48 -16.91
C GLU A 256 31.41 -0.79 -17.86
N LYS A 257 32.60 -0.43 -17.38
CA LYS A 257 33.64 0.20 -18.22
C LYS A 257 34.21 -0.76 -19.26
N LYS A 258 34.44 -2.03 -18.91
CA LYS A 258 34.90 -3.06 -19.86
C LYS A 258 33.82 -3.39 -20.90
N ALA A 259 32.56 -3.49 -20.48
CA ALA A 259 31.42 -3.70 -21.38
C ALA A 259 31.26 -2.54 -22.38
N LYS A 260 31.36 -1.28 -21.92
CA LYS A 260 31.28 -0.08 -22.78
C LYS A 260 32.38 0.02 -23.83
N ARG A 261 33.58 -0.52 -23.56
CA ARG A 261 34.69 -0.55 -24.52
C ARG A 261 34.50 -1.59 -25.61
N GLN A 262 33.92 -2.75 -25.30
CA GLN A 262 33.58 -3.77 -26.31
C GLN A 262 32.37 -3.39 -27.17
N THR A 263 31.43 -2.59 -26.64
CA THR A 263 30.25 -2.13 -27.38
C THR A 263 30.53 -1.02 -28.41
N ASN A 264 31.69 -0.36 -28.37
CA ASN A 264 32.07 0.65 -29.38
C ASN A 264 32.41 0.06 -30.76
N LEU A 265 32.55 -1.27 -30.89
CA LEU A 265 32.67 -1.93 -32.20
C LEU A 265 31.31 -2.08 -32.93
N TRP A 266 30.19 -1.81 -32.26
CA TRP A 266 28.84 -2.11 -32.77
C TRP A 266 28.05 -0.88 -33.22
N GLY A 267 28.62 0.32 -33.12
CA GLY A 267 27.98 1.58 -33.52
C GLY A 267 27.68 1.71 -35.02
N TRP A 268 28.25 0.85 -35.86
CA TRP A 268 27.96 0.84 -37.31
C TRP A 268 26.75 -0.03 -37.68
N LEU A 269 26.38 -1.02 -36.85
CA LEU A 269 25.26 -1.93 -37.10
C LEU A 269 23.89 -1.29 -36.80
N THR A 270 23.88 -0.20 -36.02
CA THR A 270 22.68 0.59 -35.71
C THR A 270 22.16 1.41 -36.89
N THR A 271 22.96 1.63 -37.93
CA THR A 271 22.59 2.51 -39.06
C THR A 271 21.92 1.77 -40.22
N ILE A 272 22.11 0.44 -40.32
CA ILE A 272 21.63 -0.35 -41.48
C ILE A 272 20.23 -0.95 -41.26
N LEU A 273 19.79 -1.17 -40.01
CA LEU A 273 18.45 -1.70 -39.71
C LEU A 273 17.48 -0.58 -39.28
N GLY A 274 17.27 0.36 -40.19
CA GLY A 274 16.52 1.61 -39.96
C GLY A 274 15.22 1.46 -39.16
N GLY A 275 15.03 2.37 -38.20
CA GLY A 275 13.76 2.62 -37.53
C GLY A 275 13.77 2.47 -36.02
N GLY A 276 14.16 3.54 -35.32
CA GLY A 276 13.67 3.94 -33.99
C GLY A 276 13.61 2.90 -32.87
N GLY A 277 14.61 2.94 -31.97
CA GLY A 277 14.44 2.90 -30.50
C GLY A 277 13.80 1.70 -29.78
N ALA A 278 13.04 0.83 -30.45
CA ALA A 278 12.25 -0.21 -29.80
C ALA A 278 12.91 -1.60 -29.86
N GLY A 279 13.83 -1.84 -30.79
CA GLY A 279 14.45 -3.16 -31.00
C GLY A 279 15.49 -3.56 -29.94
N VAL A 280 16.18 -2.60 -29.31
CA VAL A 280 17.28 -2.90 -28.36
C VAL A 280 16.75 -3.35 -27.00
N THR A 281 15.61 -2.81 -26.57
CA THR A 281 15.03 -3.10 -25.24
C THR A 281 14.45 -4.51 -25.16
N ALA A 282 13.99 -5.07 -26.29
CA ALA A 282 13.42 -6.42 -26.34
C ALA A 282 14.49 -7.54 -26.21
N LEU A 283 15.75 -7.26 -26.53
CA LEU A 283 16.84 -8.25 -26.50
C LEU A 283 17.56 -8.34 -25.14
N LEU A 284 17.44 -7.32 -24.27
CA LEU A 284 18.21 -7.23 -23.02
C LEU A 284 17.47 -7.77 -21.78
N GLY A 285 16.20 -8.20 -21.92
CA GLY A 285 15.37 -8.64 -20.80
C GLY A 285 14.51 -9.87 -21.03
N ALA A 286 14.58 -10.50 -22.22
CA ALA A 286 13.81 -11.70 -22.52
C ALA A 286 14.61 -12.97 -22.16
N ASP A 287 13.95 -13.91 -21.49
CA ASP A 287 14.42 -15.30 -21.38
C ASP A 287 14.71 -15.84 -22.79
N TRP A 288 15.87 -16.47 -22.99
CA TRP A 288 16.34 -16.92 -24.30
C TRP A 288 15.39 -17.96 -24.92
N LYS A 289 14.59 -18.64 -24.09
CA LYS A 289 13.50 -19.52 -24.52
C LYS A 289 12.30 -18.76 -25.11
N SER A 290 12.06 -17.52 -24.69
CA SER A 290 10.99 -16.64 -25.21
C SER A 290 11.36 -16.04 -26.57
N ILE A 291 12.66 -15.77 -26.80
CA ILE A 291 13.17 -15.31 -28.11
C ILE A 291 13.01 -16.39 -29.18
N LEU A 292 13.12 -17.68 -28.81
CA LEU A 292 12.88 -18.81 -29.71
C LEU A 292 11.39 -18.98 -30.09
N ALA A 293 10.46 -18.56 -29.23
CA ALA A 293 9.03 -18.69 -29.46
C ALA A 293 8.44 -17.62 -30.41
N PHE A 294 9.10 -16.45 -30.51
CA PHE A 294 8.72 -15.35 -31.40
C PHE A 294 9.55 -15.31 -32.69
N GLY A 295 9.98 -16.48 -33.18
CA GLY A 295 10.63 -16.64 -34.48
C GLY A 295 9.68 -16.30 -35.62
N GLY A 296 9.56 -15.00 -35.93
CA GLY A 296 8.75 -14.51 -37.03
C GLY A 296 9.08 -13.07 -37.36
N LEU A 297 10.23 -12.82 -38.01
CA LEU A 297 10.30 -12.20 -39.34
C LEU A 297 11.74 -11.77 -39.70
N ALA A 298 12.14 -12.22 -40.89
CA ALA A 298 13.23 -11.74 -41.74
C ALA A 298 14.69 -12.05 -41.35
N ALA A 299 15.50 -12.18 -42.41
CA ALA A 299 16.87 -12.70 -42.50
C ALA A 299 17.90 -12.26 -41.43
N GLY A 300 17.62 -11.19 -40.67
CA GLY A 300 18.46 -10.74 -39.56
C GLY A 300 18.54 -11.73 -38.40
N GLY A 301 17.46 -12.47 -38.11
CA GLY A 301 17.45 -13.48 -37.03
C GLY A 301 18.39 -14.66 -37.30
N LEU A 302 18.55 -15.05 -38.57
CA LEU A 302 19.41 -16.17 -38.97
C LEU A 302 20.89 -15.81 -38.85
N VAL A 303 21.29 -14.58 -39.20
CA VAL A 303 22.67 -14.07 -39.08
C VAL A 303 23.11 -13.99 -37.61
N ILE A 304 22.20 -13.56 -36.72
CA ILE A 304 22.46 -13.51 -35.29
C ILE A 304 22.65 -14.93 -34.72
N LEU A 305 21.83 -15.89 -35.16
CA LEU A 305 21.90 -17.29 -34.70
C LEU A 305 23.14 -18.05 -35.24
N THR A 306 23.53 -17.86 -36.50
CA THR A 306 24.59 -18.68 -37.13
C THR A 306 25.98 -18.08 -37.01
N ILE A 307 26.12 -16.74 -36.99
CA ILE A 307 27.42 -16.07 -37.01
C ILE A 307 27.77 -15.48 -35.64
N VAL A 308 26.82 -14.77 -35.02
CA VAL A 308 27.08 -13.97 -33.82
C VAL A 308 26.99 -14.79 -32.53
N GLY A 309 25.98 -15.67 -32.43
CA GLY A 309 25.77 -16.54 -31.25
C GLY A 309 26.98 -17.40 -30.84
N PRO A 310 27.63 -18.13 -31.77
CA PRO A 310 28.80 -18.95 -31.47
C PRO A 310 30.06 -18.16 -31.09
N GLN A 311 30.13 -16.87 -31.45
CA GLN A 311 31.25 -15.99 -31.09
C GLN A 311 31.08 -15.43 -29.67
N ILE A 312 29.85 -15.02 -29.32
CA ILE A 312 29.51 -14.57 -27.97
C ILE A 312 29.73 -15.68 -26.94
N ALA A 313 29.29 -16.91 -27.25
CA ALA A 313 29.49 -18.04 -26.35
C ALA A 313 30.98 -18.35 -26.11
N ARG A 314 31.84 -18.17 -27.13
CA ARG A 314 33.30 -18.34 -27.00
C ARG A 314 33.95 -17.24 -26.18
N SER A 315 33.54 -15.98 -26.36
CA SER A 315 34.06 -14.86 -25.57
C SER A 315 33.68 -14.95 -24.10
N ILE A 316 32.45 -15.38 -23.79
CA ILE A 316 32.01 -15.62 -22.40
C ILE A 316 32.79 -16.78 -21.77
N LYS A 317 33.07 -17.83 -22.55
CA LYS A 317 33.88 -18.96 -22.09
C LYS A 317 35.33 -18.54 -21.80
N GLN A 318 35.95 -17.74 -22.67
CA GLN A 318 37.29 -17.17 -22.44
C GLN A 318 37.33 -16.25 -21.20
N ILE A 319 36.33 -15.40 -21.02
CA ILE A 319 36.24 -14.52 -19.85
C ILE A 319 36.08 -15.32 -18.55
N ARG A 320 35.34 -16.44 -18.57
CA ARG A 320 35.22 -17.35 -17.42
C ARG A 320 36.51 -18.12 -17.14
N GLU A 321 37.27 -18.48 -18.16
CA GLU A 321 38.58 -19.14 -18.02
C GLU A 321 39.67 -18.17 -17.56
N GLU A 322 39.56 -16.87 -17.86
CA GLU A 322 40.46 -15.82 -17.36
C GLU A 322 40.15 -15.34 -15.93
N LEU A 323 38.96 -15.67 -15.40
CA LEU A 323 38.50 -15.29 -14.07
C LEU A 323 38.52 -16.45 -13.05
N ALA A 324 38.97 -17.64 -13.46
CA ALA A 324 39.19 -18.82 -12.62
C ALA A 324 40.68 -19.02 -12.36
#